data_AF-M0NMI9-F1
#
_entry.id   AF-M0NMI9-F1
#
_cell.length_a   1.000
_cell.length_b   1.000
_cell.length_c   1.000
_cell.angle_alpha   90.00
_cell.angle_beta   90.00
_cell.angle_gamma   90.00
#
_symmetry.space_group_name_H-M   'P 1'
#
loop_
_entity.id
_entity.type
_entity.pdbx_description
1 polymer ?
#
loop_
_entity_poly.entity_id
_entity_poly.type
_entity_poly.pdbx_seq_one_letter_code
_entity_poly.pdbx_strand_id
1 'polypeptide(L)'
;MPAVESRVWNNAVMELGGVACGKSPSCDEAGCPWREWCHAYQTGDFTAPGVACGKSPSCDEAGCPWREWCHAYQTGDFTAPDVPEQPGLEGSGRQFRRRIVRLLGERGRGRRVAPSLRRVVDGGPSAR
;
A
#
# COMPACT_ATOMS: atom_id res chain seq x y z
N MET A 1 -12.21 -4.94 -10.17
CA MET A 1 -11.26 -4.23 -11.06
C MET A 1 -10.29 -5.25 -11.65
N PRO A 2 -10.03 -5.28 -12.96
CA PRO A 2 -9.05 -6.15 -13.59
C PRO A 2 -7.63 -5.99 -13.00
N ALA A 3 -6.89 -7.08 -12.81
CA ALA A 3 -5.60 -7.07 -12.10
C ALA A 3 -4.53 -6.12 -12.69
N VAL A 4 -4.55 -5.86 -14.01
CA VAL A 4 -3.60 -4.92 -14.64
C VAL A 4 -3.95 -3.47 -14.31
N GLU A 5 -5.24 -3.14 -14.30
CA GLU A 5 -5.73 -1.82 -13.94
C GLU A 5 -5.49 -1.56 -12.44
N SER A 6 -5.69 -2.57 -11.58
CA SER A 6 -5.39 -2.47 -10.15
C SER A 6 -3.91 -2.22 -9.86
N ARG A 7 -3.00 -2.84 -10.63
CA ARG A 7 -1.55 -2.61 -10.45
C ARG A 7 -1.14 -1.19 -10.84
N VAL A 8 -1.64 -0.69 -11.98
CA VAL A 8 -1.36 0.68 -12.43
C VAL A 8 -1.93 1.68 -11.43
N TRP A 9 -3.16 1.45 -10.97
CA TRP A 9 -3.83 2.25 -9.97
C TRP A 9 -3.04 2.32 -8.65
N ASN A 10 -2.66 1.17 -8.08
CA ASN A 10 -1.93 1.13 -6.81
C ASN A 10 -0.58 1.84 -6.89
N ASN A 11 0.14 1.68 -8.00
CA ASN A 11 1.39 2.40 -8.21
C ASN A 11 1.16 3.91 -8.31
N ALA A 12 0.16 4.35 -9.08
CA ALA A 12 -0.16 5.77 -9.21
C ALA A 12 -0.54 6.41 -7.87
N VAL A 13 -1.32 5.71 -7.04
CA VAL A 13 -1.69 6.18 -5.69
C VAL A 13 -0.47 6.29 -4.77
N MET A 14 0.47 5.35 -4.82
CA MET A 14 1.71 5.44 -4.04
C MET A 14 2.60 6.61 -4.47
N GLU A 15 2.78 6.80 -5.78
CA GLU A 15 3.57 7.92 -6.32
C GLU A 15 2.93 9.27 -5.96
N LEU A 16 1.60 9.37 -6.04
CA LEU A 16 0.87 10.57 -5.62
C LEU A 16 1.14 10.93 -4.16
N GLY A 17 1.14 9.92 -3.27
CA GLY A 17 1.49 10.11 -1.85
C GLY A 17 2.95 10.52 -1.61
N GLY A 18 3.85 10.17 -2.52
CA GLY A 18 5.27 10.58 -2.45
C GLY A 18 5.54 11.98 -2.97
N VAL A 19 4.75 12.45 -3.94
CA VAL A 19 5.01 13.70 -4.68
C VAL A 19 4.15 14.87 -4.22
N ALA A 20 2.87 14.62 -3.90
CA ALA A 20 1.91 15.70 -3.63
C ALA A 20 1.12 15.51 -2.32
N CYS A 21 0.60 14.30 -2.06
CA CYS A 21 -0.26 14.01 -0.91
C CYS A 21 0.50 13.31 0.24
N GLY A 22 1.69 13.81 0.56
CA GLY A 22 2.50 13.32 1.68
C GLY A 22 1.97 13.75 3.06
N LYS A 23 2.73 13.48 4.12
CA LYS A 23 2.37 13.88 5.51
C LYS A 23 2.17 15.40 5.67
N SER A 24 2.93 16.17 4.91
CA SER A 24 2.75 17.62 4.73
C SER A 24 2.43 17.82 3.25
N PRO A 25 1.14 17.92 2.87
CA PRO A 25 0.75 17.94 1.48
C PRO A 25 1.28 19.19 0.74
N SER A 26 1.79 19.00 -0.47
CA SER A 26 2.27 20.04 -1.39
C SER A 26 1.38 20.16 -2.63
N CYS A 27 0.06 19.99 -2.45
CA CYS A 27 -0.92 19.81 -3.52
C CYS A 27 -0.91 20.90 -4.61
N ASP A 28 -0.60 22.14 -4.24
CA ASP A 28 -0.53 23.27 -5.19
C ASP A 28 0.75 23.25 -6.01
N GLU A 29 1.90 23.27 -5.32
CA GLU A 29 3.23 23.25 -5.93
C GLU A 29 3.43 22.02 -6.82
N ALA A 30 3.01 20.85 -6.35
CA ALA A 30 3.18 19.59 -7.06
C ALA A 30 2.12 19.32 -8.14
N GLY A 31 1.11 20.18 -8.29
CA GLY A 31 0.09 19.98 -9.33
C GLY A 31 -0.83 18.79 -9.07
N CYS A 32 -1.28 18.57 -7.83
CA CYS A 32 -2.07 17.38 -7.46
C CYS A 32 -3.34 17.21 -8.34
N PRO A 33 -3.49 16.08 -9.05
CA PRO A 33 -4.62 15.86 -9.96
C PRO A 33 -5.95 15.67 -9.23
N TRP A 34 -5.94 15.47 -7.90
CA TRP A 34 -7.14 15.19 -7.12
C TRP A 34 -7.73 16.43 -6.43
N ARG A 35 -7.13 17.63 -6.58
CA ARG A 35 -7.58 18.84 -5.86
C ARG A 35 -9.08 19.10 -5.98
N GLU A 36 -9.62 19.00 -7.20
CA GLU A 36 -11.04 19.29 -7.45
C GLU A 36 -11.97 18.27 -6.75
N TRP A 37 -11.49 17.06 -6.45
CA TRP A 37 -12.24 15.98 -5.81
C TRP A 37 -11.90 15.79 -4.32
N CYS A 38 -10.85 16.44 -3.83
CA CYS A 38 -10.29 16.17 -2.51
C CYS A 38 -10.98 17.01 -1.44
N HIS A 39 -11.77 16.35 -0.58
CA HIS A 39 -12.46 17.01 0.54
C HIS A 39 -11.49 17.73 1.48
N ALA A 40 -10.38 17.10 1.89
CA ALA A 40 -9.37 17.71 2.77
C ALA A 40 -8.77 18.99 2.17
N TYR A 41 -8.56 19.02 0.85
CA TYR A 41 -8.07 20.20 0.15
C TYR A 41 -9.15 21.29 0.06
N GLN A 42 -10.41 20.91 -0.17
CA GLN A 42 -11.55 21.85 -0.21
C GLN A 42 -11.83 22.48 1.16
N THR A 43 -11.69 21.73 2.25
CA THR A 43 -11.96 22.21 3.62
C THR A 43 -10.74 22.78 4.33
N GLY A 44 -9.53 22.51 3.82
CA GLY A 44 -8.27 22.82 4.50
C GLY A 44 -7.94 21.89 5.69
N ASP A 45 -8.77 20.88 5.94
CA ASP A 45 -8.55 19.91 7.02
C ASP A 45 -7.82 18.68 6.48
N PHE A 46 -6.49 18.70 6.62
CA PHE A 46 -5.61 17.56 6.30
C PHE A 46 -5.37 16.64 7.50
N THR A 47 -6.12 16.81 8.58
CA THR A 47 -6.05 15.92 9.74
C THR A 47 -6.60 14.56 9.32
N ALA A 48 -5.73 13.56 9.23
CA ALA A 48 -6.20 12.20 9.08
C ALA A 48 -6.93 11.81 10.38
N PRO A 49 -8.18 11.32 10.32
CA PRO A 49 -8.81 10.73 11.49
C PRO A 49 -7.91 9.60 11.99
N GLY A 50 -7.61 9.60 13.29
CA GLY A 50 -6.78 8.56 13.89
C GLY A 50 -7.31 7.18 13.54
N VAL A 51 -6.43 6.23 13.22
CA VAL A 51 -6.84 4.83 13.01
C VAL A 51 -7.37 4.28 14.34
N ALA A 52 -8.68 4.14 14.46
CA ALA A 52 -9.31 3.60 15.68
C ALA A 52 -8.84 2.15 15.95
N CYS A 53 -8.62 1.37 14.90
CA CYS A 53 -8.00 0.05 14.97
C CYS A 53 -6.48 0.18 14.85
N GLY A 54 -5.77 -0.14 15.92
CA GLY A 54 -4.31 -0.28 15.96
C GLY A 54 -3.88 -1.65 16.51
N LYS A 55 -2.57 -1.84 16.71
CA LYS A 55 -2.03 -3.05 17.36
C LYS A 55 -2.58 -3.24 18.78
N SER A 56 -2.84 -2.13 19.47
CA SER A 56 -3.62 -2.05 20.70
C SER A 56 -4.84 -1.17 20.42
N PRO A 57 -5.98 -1.75 19.99
CA PRO A 57 -7.12 -0.96 19.54
C PRO A 57 -7.79 -0.22 20.72
N SER A 58 -8.10 1.06 20.54
CA SER A 58 -8.94 1.87 21.44
C SER A 58 -10.29 2.20 20.79
N CYS A 59 -10.85 1.21 20.08
CA CYS A 59 -12.01 1.39 19.19
C CYS A 59 -13.27 1.94 19.88
N ASP A 60 -13.46 1.66 21.17
CA ASP A 60 -14.60 2.16 21.94
C ASP A 60 -14.48 3.68 22.19
N GLU A 61 -13.29 4.16 22.57
CA GLU A 61 -13.02 5.59 22.81
C GLU A 61 -12.92 6.39 21.51
N ALA A 62 -12.34 5.79 20.47
CA ALA A 62 -12.12 6.43 19.17
C ALA A 62 -13.34 6.40 18.24
N GLY A 63 -14.45 5.75 18.64
CA GLY A 63 -15.64 5.61 17.80
C GLY A 63 -15.38 4.86 16.50
N CYS A 64 -14.81 3.65 16.59
CA CYS A 64 -14.42 2.89 15.40
C CYS A 64 -15.64 2.55 14.51
N PRO A 65 -15.67 3.01 13.24
CA PRO A 65 -16.80 2.77 12.35
C PRO A 65 -16.93 1.28 11.96
N TRP A 66 -15.86 0.50 12.13
CA TRP A 66 -15.83 -0.92 11.79
C TRP A 66 -16.18 -1.84 12.96
N ARG A 67 -16.48 -1.28 14.13
CA ARG A 67 -16.70 -2.05 15.36
C ARG A 67 -17.82 -3.09 15.21
N GLU A 68 -18.93 -2.71 14.59
CA GLU A 68 -20.07 -3.61 14.37
C GLU A 68 -19.74 -4.78 13.43
N TRP A 69 -18.71 -4.63 12.59
CA TRP A 69 -18.26 -5.64 11.63
C TRP A 69 -17.06 -6.46 12.13
N CYS A 70 -16.49 -6.10 13.28
CA CYS A 70 -15.25 -6.71 13.76
C CYS A 70 -15.53 -7.99 14.56
N HIS A 71 -15.11 -9.14 14.02
CA HIS A 71 -15.28 -10.45 14.65
C HIS A 71 -14.70 -10.52 16.08
N ALA A 72 -13.53 -9.93 16.33
CA ALA A 72 -12.92 -9.91 17.67
C ALA A 72 -13.77 -9.13 18.69
N TYR A 73 -14.35 -7.99 18.30
CA TYR A 73 -15.26 -7.24 19.17
C TYR A 73 -16.63 -7.92 19.34
N GLN A 74 -17.11 -8.63 18.33
CA GLN A 74 -18.35 -9.42 18.42
C GLN A 74 -18.21 -10.62 19.36
N THR A 75 -17.04 -11.27 19.37
CA THR A 75 -16.79 -12.51 20.12
C THR A 75 -16.04 -12.30 21.43
N GLY A 76 -15.41 -11.14 21.62
CA GLY A 76 -14.48 -10.89 22.72
C GLY A 76 -13.12 -11.58 22.56
N ASP A 77 -12.88 -12.29 21.43
CA ASP A 77 -11.64 -13.01 21.18
C ASP A 77 -10.68 -12.16 20.32
N PHE A 78 -9.69 -11.58 20.98
CA PHE A 78 -8.59 -10.84 20.35
C PHE A 78 -7.36 -11.71 20.08
N THR A 79 -7.47 -13.02 20.29
CA THR A 79 -6.40 -13.96 20.00
C THR A 79 -6.25 -14.07 18.48
N ALA A 80 -5.09 -13.68 17.96
CA ALA A 80 -4.77 -14.01 16.58
C ALA A 80 -4.66 -15.54 16.47
N PRO A 81 -5.22 -16.17 15.42
CA PRO A 81 -4.98 -17.59 15.19
C PRO A 81 -3.47 -17.81 15.06
N ASP A 82 -2.98 -18.97 15.49
CA ASP A 82 -1.57 -19.32 15.36
C ASP A 82 -1.13 -19.22 13.90
N VAL A 83 -0.43 -18.13 13.58
CA VAL A 83 0.13 -17.91 12.24
C VAL A 83 1.47 -18.65 12.22
N PRO A 84 1.67 -19.58 11.27
CA PRO A 84 2.98 -20.21 11.10
C PRO A 84 4.05 -19.14 10.97
N GLU A 85 5.13 -19.30 11.75
CA GLU A 85 6.25 -18.38 11.69
C GLU A 85 6.72 -18.26 10.25
N GLN A 86 6.76 -17.03 9.75
CA GLN A 86 7.17 -16.78 8.38
C GLN A 86 8.62 -17.23 8.26
N PRO A 87 8.97 -18.06 7.25
CA PRO A 87 10.35 -18.48 7.07
C PRO A 87 11.24 -17.26 6.92
N GLY A 88 12.39 -17.29 7.58
CA GLY A 88 13.37 -16.22 7.53
C GLY A 88 13.71 -15.89 6.07
N LEU A 89 13.58 -14.61 5.72
CA LEU A 89 13.99 -14.14 4.40
C LEU A 89 15.51 -14.10 4.36
N GLU A 90 16.13 -14.95 3.56
CA GLU A 90 17.55 -14.88 3.31
C GLU A 90 17.86 -13.62 2.48
N GLY A 91 18.67 -12.72 3.05
CA GLY A 91 19.07 -11.46 2.42
C GLY A 91 18.15 -10.26 2.69
N SER A 92 18.30 -9.19 1.91
CA SER A 92 17.51 -7.96 2.12
C SER A 92 16.09 -8.06 1.55
N GLY A 93 15.13 -7.32 2.13
CA GLY A 93 13.77 -7.25 1.58
C GLY A 93 13.71 -6.82 0.11
N ARG A 94 14.71 -6.07 -0.38
CA ARG A 94 14.85 -5.70 -1.79
C ARG A 94 15.25 -6.90 -2.67
N GLN A 95 16.12 -7.79 -2.18
CA GLN A 95 16.52 -9.03 -2.85
C GLN A 95 15.35 -10.03 -2.88
N PHE A 96 14.61 -10.16 -1.78
CA PHE A 96 13.42 -11.00 -1.72
C PHE A 96 12.34 -10.57 -2.71
N ARG A 97 12.03 -9.26 -2.77
CA ARG A 97 11.11 -8.69 -3.77
C ARG A 97 11.55 -9.02 -5.21
N ARG A 98 12.84 -8.92 -5.53
CA ARG A 98 13.39 -9.29 -6.85
C ARG A 98 13.19 -10.78 -7.16
N ARG A 99 13.43 -11.67 -6.19
CA ARG A 99 13.26 -13.13 -6.34
C ARG A 99 11.80 -13.49 -6.62
N ILE A 100 10.85 -12.87 -5.91
CA ILE A 100 9.41 -13.05 -6.16
C ILE A 100 9.03 -12.61 -7.58
N VAL A 101 9.44 -11.40 -7.99
CA VAL A 101 9.14 -10.87 -9.32
C VAL A 101 9.68 -11.80 -10.41
N ARG A 102 10.90 -12.32 -10.23
CA ARG A 102 11.51 -13.29 -11.14
C ARG A 102 10.70 -14.60 -11.23
N LEU A 103 10.35 -15.20 -10.09
CA LEU A 103 9.57 -16.44 -10.04
C LEU A 103 8.17 -16.28 -10.66
N LEU A 104 7.50 -15.14 -10.43
CA LEU A 104 6.23 -14.83 -11.06
C LEU A 104 6.37 -14.61 -12.57
N GLY A 105 7.48 -14.02 -13.02
CA GLY A 105 7.82 -13.90 -14.45
C GLY A 105 8.09 -15.25 -15.12
N GLU A 106 8.79 -16.17 -14.43
CA GLU A 106 9.11 -17.51 -14.93
C GLU A 106 7.87 -18.43 -14.97
N ARG A 107 6.94 -18.28 -14.01
CA ARG A 107 5.66 -19.02 -13.98
C ARG A 107 4.57 -18.40 -14.84
N GLY A 108 4.75 -17.16 -15.30
CA GLY A 108 3.83 -16.42 -16.16
C GLY A 108 3.95 -16.83 -17.64
N ARG A 109 3.54 -18.05 -18.01
CA ARG A 109 3.20 -18.32 -19.41
C ARG A 109 2.01 -17.45 -19.80
N GLY A 110 2.27 -16.34 -20.51
CA GLY A 110 1.25 -15.72 -21.37
C GLY A 110 0.90 -14.25 -21.18
N ARG A 111 1.74 -13.38 -20.57
CA ARG A 111 1.53 -11.93 -20.74
C ARG A 111 2.84 -11.15 -20.82
N ARG A 112 2.99 -10.39 -21.92
CA ARG A 112 4.13 -9.52 -22.22
C ARG A 112 4.58 -8.75 -20.98
N VAL A 113 5.81 -9.02 -20.53
CA VAL A 113 6.49 -8.27 -19.48
C VAL A 113 6.68 -6.83 -19.98
N ALA A 114 6.26 -5.84 -19.19
CA ALA A 114 6.45 -4.44 -19.54
C ALA A 114 7.96 -4.11 -19.69
N PRO A 115 8.37 -3.30 -20.67
CA PRO A 115 9.79 -2.97 -20.91
C PRO A 115 10.55 -2.45 -19.68
N SER A 116 9.86 -1.82 -18.73
CA SER A 116 10.43 -1.33 -17.47
C SER A 116 10.81 -2.44 -16.49
N LEU A 117 10.16 -3.60 -16.54
CA LEU A 117 10.51 -4.77 -15.72
C LEU A 117 11.75 -5.51 -16.26
N ARG A 118 12.06 -5.41 -17.56
CA ARG A 118 13.32 -5.92 -18.12
C ARG A 118 14.54 -5.27 -17.45
N ARG A 119 14.51 -3.95 -17.23
CA ARG A 119 15.61 -3.23 -16.55
C ARG A 119 15.90 -3.74 -15.13
N VAL A 120 14.88 -4.18 -14.40
CA VAL A 120 15.02 -4.70 -13.03
C VAL A 120 15.51 -6.16 -13.03
N VAL A 121 15.12 -6.93 -14.04
CA VAL A 121 15.51 -8.35 -14.21
C VAL A 121 16.93 -8.48 -14.76
N ASP A 122 17.34 -7.63 -15.71
CA ASP A 122 18.62 -7.70 -16.41
C ASP A 122 19.77 -6.97 -15.68
N GLY A 123 19.53 -6.41 -14.49
CA GLY A 123 20.59 -5.86 -13.63
C GLY A 123 21.32 -4.63 -14.19
N GLY A 124 20.65 -3.80 -14.99
CA GLY A 124 21.25 -2.56 -15.51
C GLY A 124 21.62 -1.57 -14.39
N PRO A 125 22.71 -0.81 -14.52
CA PRO A 125 23.18 0.10 -13.48
C PRO A 125 22.15 1.20 -13.18
N SER A 126 21.99 1.51 -11.90
CA SER A 126 21.18 2.64 -11.44
C SER A 126 21.81 3.93 -11.97
N ALA A 127 21.05 4.68 -12.80
CA ALA A 127 21.43 6.05 -13.12
C ALA A 127 21.41 6.87 -11.82
N ARG A 128 22.47 7.66 -11.61
CA ARG A 128 22.61 8.61 -10.51
C ARG A 128 21.68 9.79 -10.70
#